data_AF-A0A1R3T604-F1
#
_entry.id   AF-A0A1R3T604-F1
#
_cell.length_a   1.000
_cell.length_b   1.000
_cell.length_c   1.000
_cell.angle_alpha   90.00
_cell.angle_beta   90.00
_cell.angle_gamma   90.00
#
_symmetry.space_group_name_H-M   'P 1'
#
loop_
_entity.id
_entity.type
_entity.pdbx_description
1 polymer ?
#
loop_
_entity_poly.entity_id
_entity_poly.type
_entity_poly.pdbx_seq_one_letter_code
_entity_poly.pdbx_strand_id
1 'polypeptide(L)'
;MREVYARVTQIARQHLYQFMKDNQISPLDYHFDYYFDTCIEVYNIKILEHHFSNLKIEGLTMIDAEGISFSYEKDNPIVKQNFTKCHELGHFILGHGGNMFTELSRSSESRVETEANLFSAAILMPDIVLLSNIYYRHAKFSQVESHLGVSAEALVYRLRDIFKFYLRIEYQEINQAISAYQHNNNKYIIELFKLVKDEMETEYRSIEANPFVAILSAIEENHFVSSNEFLDLIENDFRKDLEQLDTNIETCAYFDFGKTIGYAWNKEKITKKQAQSRARTILLLETR
;
A
#
# COMPACT_ATOMS: atom_id res chain seq x y z
N MET A 1 -24.04 -0.98 6.33
CA MET A 1 -23.19 -0.63 5.16
C MET A 1 -22.15 0.42 5.50
N ARG A 2 -22.51 1.62 5.99
CA ARG A 2 -21.50 2.67 6.30
C ARG A 2 -20.46 2.24 7.34
N GLU A 3 -20.86 1.54 8.40
CA GLU A 3 -19.94 1.01 9.42
C GLU A 3 -18.99 -0.08 8.86
N VAL A 4 -19.51 -0.95 8.00
CA VAL A 4 -18.72 -2.00 7.34
C VAL A 4 -17.68 -1.37 6.41
N TYR A 5 -18.11 -0.41 5.59
CA TYR A 5 -17.20 0.37 4.76
C TYR A 5 -16.11 1.04 5.59
N ALA A 6 -16.49 1.80 6.63
CA ALA A 6 -15.56 2.51 7.50
C ALA A 6 -14.49 1.57 8.10
N ARG A 7 -14.92 0.43 8.65
CA ARG A 7 -14.03 -0.53 9.28
C ARG A 7 -13.06 -1.15 8.27
N VAL A 8 -13.56 -1.65 7.14
CA VAL A 8 -12.74 -2.34 6.15
C VAL A 8 -11.75 -1.38 5.49
N THR A 9 -12.21 -0.19 5.08
CA THR A 9 -11.31 0.78 4.44
C THR A 9 -10.34 1.38 5.43
N GLN A 10 -10.69 1.51 6.72
CA GLN A 10 -9.72 1.89 7.75
C GLN A 10 -8.59 0.85 7.86
N ILE A 11 -8.92 -0.45 7.92
CA ILE A 11 -7.91 -1.53 7.96
C ILE A 11 -7.04 -1.47 6.69
N ALA A 12 -7.66 -1.43 5.51
CA ALA A 12 -6.94 -1.37 4.24
C ALA A 12 -6.00 -0.16 4.17
N ARG A 13 -6.48 1.03 4.56
CA ARG A 13 -5.68 2.26 4.57
C ARG A 13 -4.55 2.21 5.58
N GLN A 14 -4.78 1.68 6.79
CA GLN A 14 -3.72 1.54 7.79
C GLN A 14 -2.56 0.69 7.25
N HIS A 15 -2.86 -0.49 6.69
CA HIS A 15 -1.81 -1.35 6.13
C HIS A 15 -1.16 -0.73 4.89
N LEU A 16 -1.98 -0.23 3.96
CA LEU A 16 -1.47 0.25 2.68
C LEU A 16 -0.68 1.55 2.82
N TYR A 17 -1.20 2.53 3.57
CA TYR A 17 -0.50 3.79 3.74
C TYR A 17 0.78 3.62 4.54
N GLN A 18 0.80 2.72 5.55
CA GLN A 18 2.04 2.37 6.23
C GLN A 18 3.06 1.81 5.23
N PHE A 19 2.65 0.83 4.41
CA PHE A 19 3.51 0.27 3.36
C PHE A 19 4.03 1.35 2.40
N MET A 20 3.16 2.23 1.90
CA MET A 20 3.56 3.30 1.00
C MET A 20 4.56 4.26 1.66
N LYS A 21 4.36 4.61 2.94
CA LYS A 21 5.25 5.50 3.69
C LYS A 21 6.60 4.87 3.94
N ASP A 22 6.60 3.62 4.37
CA ASP A 22 7.81 2.85 4.69
C ASP A 22 8.70 2.67 3.46
N ASN A 23 8.08 2.46 2.29
CA ASN A 23 8.76 2.27 1.02
C ASN A 23 8.88 3.56 0.19
N GLN A 24 8.56 4.72 0.76
CA GLN A 24 8.63 6.04 0.11
C GLN A 24 7.87 6.13 -1.23
N ILE A 25 6.79 5.36 -1.36
CA ILE A 25 5.96 5.30 -2.57
C ILE A 25 5.08 6.55 -2.63
N SER A 26 5.31 7.36 -3.66
CA SER A 26 4.47 8.49 -4.01
C SER A 26 3.06 8.01 -4.41
N PRO A 27 1.97 8.68 -3.95
CA PRO A 27 0.61 8.36 -4.41
C PRO A 27 0.41 8.47 -5.93
N LEU A 28 1.29 9.17 -6.65
CA LEU A 28 1.24 9.29 -8.11
C LEU A 28 1.89 8.11 -8.84
N ASP A 29 2.73 7.36 -8.15
CA ASP A 29 3.53 6.27 -8.71
C ASP A 29 3.09 4.90 -8.16
N TYR A 30 2.05 4.88 -7.32
CA TYR A 30 1.48 3.69 -6.73
C TYR A 30 0.85 2.77 -7.79
N HIS A 31 1.16 1.48 -7.68
CA HIS A 31 0.42 0.40 -8.32
C HIS A 31 0.23 -0.74 -7.30
N PHE A 32 -0.84 -1.53 -7.45
CA PHE A 32 -1.27 -2.47 -6.42
C PHE A 32 -0.31 -3.66 -6.22
N ASP A 33 0.44 -4.01 -7.26
CA ASP A 33 1.44 -5.09 -7.25
C ASP A 33 2.50 -4.84 -6.19
N TYR A 34 2.93 -3.59 -5.98
CA TYR A 34 3.93 -3.26 -4.94
C TYR A 34 3.50 -3.76 -3.55
N TYR A 35 2.26 -3.44 -3.16
CA TYR A 35 1.72 -3.87 -1.87
C TYR A 35 1.38 -5.36 -1.86
N PHE A 36 0.78 -5.85 -2.96
CA PHE A 36 0.38 -7.24 -3.09
C PHE A 36 1.58 -8.19 -3.01
N ASP A 37 2.61 -7.98 -3.83
CA ASP A 37 3.80 -8.82 -3.88
C ASP A 37 4.57 -8.81 -2.56
N THR A 38 4.66 -7.64 -1.90
CA THR A 38 5.22 -7.55 -0.54
C THR A 38 4.45 -8.43 0.45
N CYS A 39 3.11 -8.43 0.38
CA CYS A 39 2.31 -9.33 1.22
C CYS A 39 2.58 -10.80 0.88
N ILE A 40 2.71 -11.15 -0.40
CA ILE A 40 3.00 -12.52 -0.83
C ILE A 40 4.33 -13.01 -0.26
N GLU A 41 5.35 -12.17 -0.29
CA GLU A 41 6.68 -12.48 0.25
C GLU A 41 6.65 -12.59 1.78
N VAL A 42 6.12 -11.57 2.48
CA VAL A 42 6.10 -11.51 3.95
C VAL A 42 5.32 -12.68 4.57
N TYR A 43 4.19 -13.04 3.96
CA TYR A 43 3.34 -14.13 4.45
C TYR A 43 3.62 -15.48 3.79
N ASN A 44 4.61 -15.56 2.89
CA ASN A 44 4.97 -16.76 2.13
C ASN A 44 3.74 -17.41 1.46
N ILE A 45 2.93 -16.59 0.79
CA ILE A 45 1.71 -17.02 0.12
C ILE A 45 2.05 -17.61 -1.25
N LYS A 46 1.47 -18.75 -1.60
CA LYS A 46 1.60 -19.33 -2.94
C LYS A 46 0.51 -18.80 -3.86
N ILE A 47 0.89 -18.25 -5.01
CA ILE A 47 -0.05 -17.84 -6.05
C ILE A 47 -0.21 -18.98 -7.07
N LEU A 48 -1.46 -19.41 -7.29
CA LEU A 48 -1.80 -20.54 -8.15
C LEU A 48 -2.74 -20.10 -9.29
N GLU A 49 -2.30 -20.30 -10.52
CA GLU A 49 -3.13 -20.09 -11.69
C GLU A 49 -4.00 -21.32 -11.96
N HIS A 50 -5.32 -21.14 -12.00
CA HIS A 50 -6.25 -22.21 -12.31
C HIS A 50 -7.07 -21.88 -13.56
N HIS A 51 -7.57 -22.94 -14.21
CA HIS A 51 -8.73 -22.87 -15.08
C HIS A 51 -9.85 -23.63 -14.39
N PHE A 52 -10.79 -22.90 -13.81
CA PHE A 52 -11.94 -23.46 -13.13
C PHE A 52 -12.98 -23.87 -14.19
N SER A 53 -13.15 -25.18 -14.37
CA SER A 53 -14.13 -25.73 -15.32
C SER A 53 -15.58 -25.36 -14.96
N ASN A 54 -15.80 -24.82 -13.76
CA ASN A 54 -17.08 -24.34 -13.25
C ASN A 54 -17.00 -22.81 -13.13
N LEU A 55 -17.80 -22.09 -13.93
CA LEU A 55 -17.88 -20.62 -14.02
C LEU A 55 -18.32 -19.91 -12.71
N LYS A 56 -18.38 -20.62 -11.59
CA LYS A 56 -18.86 -20.12 -10.29
C LYS A 56 -17.75 -19.89 -9.28
N ILE A 57 -16.51 -20.21 -9.65
CA ILE A 57 -15.32 -20.01 -8.80
C ILE A 57 -14.34 -19.22 -9.64
N GLU A 58 -14.03 -18.02 -9.18
CA GLU A 58 -13.10 -17.12 -9.88
C GLU A 58 -11.81 -16.90 -9.09
N GLY A 59 -11.86 -17.13 -7.78
CA GLY A 59 -10.74 -17.11 -6.85
C GLY A 59 -10.96 -18.09 -5.69
N LEU A 60 -9.87 -18.41 -4.99
CA LEU A 60 -9.92 -19.26 -3.80
C LEU A 60 -8.72 -19.01 -2.87
N THR A 61 -9.01 -18.71 -1.60
CA THR A 61 -8.02 -18.70 -0.52
C THR A 61 -8.04 -20.03 0.25
N MET A 62 -6.86 -20.65 0.40
CA MET A 62 -6.66 -21.84 1.25
C MET A 62 -5.60 -21.57 2.30
N ILE A 63 -5.89 -21.93 3.54
CA ILE A 63 -4.98 -21.83 4.68
C ILE A 63 -5.02 -23.18 5.42
N ASP A 64 -3.93 -23.94 5.35
CA ASP A 64 -3.83 -25.26 5.95
C ASP A 64 -2.44 -25.51 6.57
N ALA A 65 -2.16 -26.77 6.93
CA ALA A 65 -0.88 -27.14 7.54
C ALA A 65 0.33 -27.00 6.59
N GLU A 66 0.11 -26.93 5.27
CA GLU A 66 1.15 -26.77 4.25
C GLU A 66 1.41 -25.29 3.89
N GLY A 67 0.57 -24.37 4.36
CA GLY A 67 0.75 -22.94 4.25
C GLY A 67 -0.48 -22.19 3.76
N ILE A 68 -0.23 -21.05 3.10
CA ILE A 68 -1.27 -20.18 2.53
C ILE A 68 -1.15 -20.19 1.02
N SER A 69 -2.28 -20.27 0.32
CA SER A 69 -2.32 -20.12 -1.14
C SER A 69 -3.54 -19.35 -1.62
N PHE A 70 -3.34 -18.54 -2.66
CA PHE A 70 -4.40 -17.85 -3.39
C PHE A 70 -4.46 -18.39 -4.81
N SER A 71 -5.66 -18.72 -5.25
CA SER A 71 -5.92 -19.15 -6.63
C SER A 71 -6.75 -18.12 -7.38
N TYR A 72 -6.55 -18.01 -8.70
CA TYR A 72 -7.40 -17.20 -9.56
C TYR A 72 -7.59 -17.84 -10.94
N GLU A 73 -8.70 -17.49 -11.61
CA GLU A 73 -8.98 -17.89 -12.99
C GLU A 73 -8.05 -17.16 -13.97
N LYS A 74 -7.15 -17.91 -14.61
CA LYS A 74 -6.13 -17.35 -15.50
C LYS A 74 -6.67 -16.82 -16.82
N ASP A 75 -7.83 -17.31 -17.27
CA ASP A 75 -8.42 -16.90 -18.55
C ASP A 75 -9.27 -15.62 -18.42
N ASN A 76 -9.47 -15.12 -17.20
CA ASN A 76 -10.13 -13.84 -16.97
C ASN A 76 -9.29 -12.66 -17.50
N PRO A 77 -9.90 -11.53 -17.87
CA PRO A 77 -9.16 -10.31 -18.19
C PRO A 77 -8.25 -9.87 -17.04
N ILE A 78 -7.07 -9.31 -17.35
CA ILE A 78 -6.07 -8.90 -16.34
C ILE A 78 -6.66 -8.03 -15.23
N VAL A 79 -7.49 -7.05 -15.57
CA VAL A 79 -8.14 -6.17 -14.57
C VAL A 79 -9.02 -6.92 -13.59
N LYS A 80 -9.60 -8.05 -14.02
CA LYS A 80 -10.43 -8.93 -13.19
C LYS A 80 -9.54 -9.85 -12.34
N GLN A 81 -8.45 -10.38 -12.90
CA GLN A 81 -7.46 -11.12 -12.12
C GLN A 81 -6.88 -10.26 -10.99
N ASN A 82 -6.57 -8.99 -11.26
CA ASN A 82 -6.08 -8.03 -10.26
C ASN A 82 -7.08 -7.86 -9.12
N PHE A 83 -8.36 -7.71 -9.46
CA PHE A 83 -9.44 -7.63 -8.47
C PHE A 83 -9.55 -8.89 -7.62
N THR A 84 -9.52 -10.06 -8.25
CA THR A 84 -9.55 -11.36 -7.54
C THR A 84 -8.36 -11.51 -6.62
N LYS A 85 -7.13 -11.20 -7.06
CA LYS A 85 -5.91 -11.26 -6.23
C LYS A 85 -6.06 -10.42 -4.96
N CYS A 86 -6.46 -9.16 -5.09
CA CYS A 86 -6.66 -8.27 -3.94
C CYS A 86 -7.87 -8.67 -3.08
N HIS A 87 -8.87 -9.35 -3.66
CA HIS A 87 -10.02 -9.89 -2.94
C HIS A 87 -9.61 -11.07 -2.05
N GLU A 88 -8.82 -12.02 -2.56
CA GLU A 88 -8.25 -13.12 -1.78
C GLU A 88 -7.34 -12.60 -0.66
N LEU A 89 -6.50 -11.60 -0.96
CA LEU A 89 -5.72 -10.91 0.08
C LEU A 89 -6.62 -10.27 1.14
N GLY A 90 -7.77 -9.72 0.74
CA GLY A 90 -8.78 -9.20 1.65
C GLY A 90 -9.35 -10.26 2.60
N HIS A 91 -9.63 -11.47 2.11
CA HIS A 91 -10.03 -12.59 2.98
C HIS A 91 -8.96 -12.90 4.03
N PHE A 92 -7.70 -12.95 3.61
CA PHE A 92 -6.58 -13.25 4.48
C PHE A 92 -6.38 -12.16 5.56
N ILE A 93 -6.25 -10.89 5.16
CA ILE A 93 -5.97 -9.77 6.07
C ILE A 93 -7.13 -9.51 7.03
N LEU A 94 -8.39 -9.67 6.57
CA LEU A 94 -9.57 -9.49 7.42
C LEU A 94 -9.86 -10.70 8.33
N GLY A 95 -9.07 -11.77 8.24
CA GLY A 95 -9.22 -12.96 9.07
C GLY A 95 -10.50 -13.75 8.77
N HIS A 96 -10.96 -13.74 7.53
CA HIS A 96 -12.11 -14.54 7.11
C HIS A 96 -11.73 -16.04 7.13
N GLY A 97 -12.39 -16.84 7.98
CA GLY A 97 -11.99 -18.23 8.27
C GLY A 97 -12.01 -19.16 7.04
N GLY A 98 -10.86 -19.80 6.76
CA GLY A 98 -10.53 -20.54 5.53
C GLY A 98 -11.27 -21.86 5.25
N ASN A 99 -12.60 -21.82 5.14
CA ASN A 99 -13.36 -22.90 4.50
C ASN A 99 -13.89 -22.38 3.16
N MET A 100 -13.19 -22.73 2.07
CA MET A 100 -13.63 -22.64 0.67
C MET A 100 -14.64 -21.50 0.39
N PHE A 101 -14.11 -20.30 0.15
CA PHE A 101 -14.94 -19.19 -0.32
C PHE A 101 -15.27 -19.43 -1.79
N THR A 102 -16.55 -19.64 -2.07
CA THR A 102 -17.12 -19.63 -3.43
C THR A 102 -18.20 -18.55 -3.44
N GLU A 103 -18.45 -17.90 -4.56
CA GLU A 103 -19.36 -16.73 -4.67
C GLU A 103 -20.84 -16.98 -4.25
N LEU A 104 -21.20 -18.14 -3.68
CA LEU A 104 -22.57 -18.56 -3.36
C LEU A 104 -22.98 -18.48 -1.88
N SER A 105 -23.30 -17.25 -1.46
CA SER A 105 -24.45 -16.86 -0.63
C SER A 105 -25.05 -17.83 0.42
N ARG A 106 -24.47 -17.82 1.62
CA ARG A 106 -25.19 -17.71 2.91
C ARG A 106 -25.17 -16.26 3.39
N SER A 107 -26.12 -15.82 4.21
CA SER A 107 -26.20 -14.41 4.66
C SER A 107 -24.94 -13.91 5.42
N SER A 108 -24.17 -14.83 6.01
CA SER A 108 -22.85 -14.57 6.57
C SER A 108 -21.75 -14.51 5.50
N GLU A 109 -21.79 -15.38 4.50
CA GLU A 109 -20.87 -15.37 3.35
C GLU A 109 -21.02 -14.06 2.57
N SER A 110 -22.25 -13.57 2.32
CA SER A 110 -22.42 -12.29 1.61
C SER A 110 -21.76 -11.08 2.30
N ARG A 111 -21.62 -11.11 3.63
CA ARG A 111 -20.94 -10.02 4.36
C ARG A 111 -19.43 -10.13 4.19
N VAL A 112 -18.89 -11.33 4.35
CA VAL A 112 -17.46 -11.65 4.16
C VAL A 112 -17.02 -11.29 2.74
N GLU A 113 -17.77 -11.71 1.72
CA GLU A 113 -17.52 -11.36 0.32
C GLU A 113 -17.59 -9.84 0.08
N THR A 114 -18.58 -9.16 0.69
CA THR A 114 -18.69 -7.69 0.60
C THR A 114 -17.47 -7.01 1.22
N GLU A 115 -16.98 -7.51 2.35
CA GLU A 115 -15.81 -6.96 3.03
C GLU A 115 -14.53 -7.19 2.22
N ALA A 116 -14.34 -8.38 1.64
CA ALA A 116 -13.22 -8.67 0.73
C ALA A 116 -13.27 -7.80 -0.54
N ASN A 117 -14.45 -7.58 -1.12
CA ASN A 117 -14.65 -6.67 -2.24
C ASN A 117 -14.28 -5.22 -1.90
N LEU A 118 -14.69 -4.74 -0.73
CA LEU A 118 -14.35 -3.40 -0.25
C LEU A 118 -12.85 -3.25 0.00
N PHE A 119 -12.22 -4.27 0.58
CA PHE A 119 -10.77 -4.30 0.78
C PHE A 119 -10.03 -4.25 -0.56
N SER A 120 -10.42 -5.12 -1.51
CA SER A 120 -9.85 -5.17 -2.85
C SER A 120 -9.92 -3.81 -3.56
N ALA A 121 -11.10 -3.18 -3.53
CA ALA A 121 -11.30 -1.87 -4.13
C ALA A 121 -10.46 -0.77 -3.44
N ALA A 122 -10.26 -0.85 -2.12
CA ALA A 122 -9.43 0.10 -1.38
C ALA A 122 -7.93 -0.07 -1.66
N ILE A 123 -7.45 -1.30 -1.89
CA ILE A 123 -6.06 -1.57 -2.28
C ILE A 123 -5.80 -1.17 -3.74
N LEU A 124 -6.69 -1.55 -4.66
CA LEU A 124 -6.52 -1.22 -6.09
C LEU A 124 -6.65 0.27 -6.38
N MET A 125 -7.54 0.95 -5.65
CA MET A 125 -7.86 2.36 -5.89
C MET A 125 -7.88 3.13 -4.57
N PRO A 126 -6.72 3.41 -3.95
CA PRO A 126 -6.65 4.07 -2.65
C PRO A 126 -7.17 5.51 -2.70
N ASP A 127 -7.77 5.99 -1.59
CA ASP A 127 -8.37 7.34 -1.54
C ASP A 127 -7.33 8.42 -1.91
N ILE A 128 -6.12 8.32 -1.33
CA ILE A 128 -5.04 9.28 -1.58
C ILE A 128 -4.55 9.25 -3.04
N VAL A 129 -4.49 8.07 -3.66
CA VAL A 129 -4.06 7.90 -5.06
C VAL A 129 -5.09 8.47 -6.02
N LEU A 130 -6.38 8.22 -5.77
CA LEU A 130 -7.47 8.83 -6.53
C LEU A 130 -7.50 10.35 -6.36
N LEU A 131 -7.32 10.85 -5.14
CA LEU A 131 -7.21 12.29 -4.88
C LEU A 131 -6.04 12.91 -5.67
N SER A 132 -4.84 12.32 -5.58
CA SER A 132 -3.65 12.81 -6.28
C SER A 132 -3.82 12.82 -7.80
N ASN A 133 -4.39 11.76 -8.38
CA ASN A 133 -4.57 11.68 -9.83
C ASN A 133 -5.74 12.53 -10.35
N ILE A 134 -6.90 12.51 -9.68
CA ILE A 134 -8.12 13.15 -10.17
C ILE A 134 -8.19 14.62 -9.79
N TYR A 135 -7.95 14.96 -8.52
CA TYR A 135 -8.08 16.34 -8.04
C TYR A 135 -6.85 17.16 -8.39
N TYR A 136 -5.65 16.66 -8.07
CA TYR A 136 -4.42 17.44 -8.25
C TYR A 136 -3.86 17.39 -9.67
N ARG A 137 -3.90 16.23 -10.34
CA ARG A 137 -3.41 16.09 -11.73
C ARG A 137 -4.47 16.26 -12.79
N HIS A 138 -5.75 16.34 -12.42
CA HIS A 138 -6.86 16.42 -13.37
C HIS A 138 -6.87 15.28 -14.42
N ALA A 139 -6.39 14.09 -14.04
CA ALA A 139 -6.33 12.94 -14.94
C ALA A 139 -7.74 12.58 -15.46
N LYS A 140 -7.82 12.18 -16.74
CA LYS A 140 -9.06 11.69 -17.35
C LYS A 140 -9.45 10.33 -16.78
N PHE A 141 -10.74 10.00 -16.82
CA PHE A 141 -11.25 8.72 -16.32
C PHE A 141 -10.48 7.52 -16.88
N SER A 142 -10.28 7.47 -18.20
CA SER A 142 -9.55 6.37 -18.85
C SER A 142 -8.07 6.30 -18.49
N GLN A 143 -7.45 7.43 -18.12
CA GLN A 143 -6.06 7.44 -17.66
C GLN A 143 -5.95 6.83 -16.27
N VAL A 144 -6.90 7.14 -15.37
CA VAL A 144 -6.93 6.56 -14.02
C VAL A 144 -7.23 5.07 -14.08
N GLU A 145 -8.22 4.65 -14.87
CA GLU A 145 -8.55 3.24 -15.08
C GLU A 145 -7.34 2.43 -15.59
N SER A 146 -6.69 2.93 -16.65
CA SER A 146 -5.53 2.27 -17.25
C SER A 146 -4.31 2.26 -16.34
N HIS A 147 -4.07 3.33 -15.58
CA HIS A 147 -2.92 3.45 -14.69
C HIS A 147 -3.03 2.49 -13.50
N LEU A 148 -4.24 2.33 -12.94
CA LEU A 148 -4.48 1.46 -11.79
C LEU A 148 -4.76 0.00 -12.18
N GLY A 149 -4.87 -0.31 -13.47
CA GLY A 149 -5.14 -1.67 -13.95
C GLY A 149 -6.49 -2.22 -13.50
N VAL A 150 -7.52 -1.37 -13.47
CA VAL A 150 -8.89 -1.70 -13.04
C VAL A 150 -9.90 -1.58 -14.18
N SER A 151 -11.12 -2.08 -14.00
CA SER A 151 -12.21 -1.82 -14.96
C SER A 151 -12.90 -0.49 -14.69
N ALA A 152 -13.49 0.10 -15.74
CA ALA A 152 -14.34 1.28 -15.63
C ALA A 152 -15.45 1.11 -14.59
N GLU A 153 -16.06 -0.08 -14.54
CA GLU A 153 -17.11 -0.40 -13.58
C GLU A 153 -16.60 -0.34 -12.13
N ALA A 154 -15.45 -0.97 -11.85
CA ALA A 154 -14.85 -0.94 -10.52
C ALA A 154 -14.52 0.49 -10.07
N LEU A 155 -13.97 1.33 -10.97
CA LEU A 155 -13.68 2.74 -10.67
C LEU A 155 -14.95 3.55 -10.38
N VAL A 156 -16.05 3.31 -11.11
CA VAL A 156 -17.35 3.95 -10.84
C VAL A 156 -17.88 3.58 -9.46
N TYR A 157 -17.87 2.29 -9.10
CA TYR A 157 -18.31 1.83 -7.78
C TYR A 157 -17.44 2.43 -6.68
N ARG A 158 -16.11 2.44 -6.87
CA ARG A 158 -15.18 2.99 -5.91
C ARG A 158 -15.42 4.47 -5.63
N LEU A 159 -15.50 5.30 -6.67
CA LEU A 159 -15.73 6.74 -6.52
C LEU A 159 -17.05 7.01 -5.79
N ARG A 160 -18.09 6.26 -6.13
CA ARG A 160 -19.39 6.37 -5.49
C ARG A 160 -19.33 6.02 -4.01
N ASP A 161 -18.65 4.94 -3.64
CA ASP A 161 -18.53 4.53 -2.24
C ASP A 161 -17.75 5.56 -1.41
N ILE A 162 -16.67 6.12 -1.97
CA ILE A 162 -15.92 7.23 -1.36
C ILE A 162 -16.85 8.40 -1.06
N PHE A 163 -17.52 8.95 -2.08
CA PHE A 163 -18.31 10.16 -1.88
C PHE A 163 -19.54 9.90 -1.00
N LYS A 164 -20.15 8.73 -1.09
CA LYS A 164 -21.26 8.36 -0.20
C LYS A 164 -20.81 8.20 1.26
N PHE A 165 -19.55 7.81 1.48
CA PHE A 165 -19.00 7.68 2.82
C PHE A 165 -18.69 9.04 3.46
N TYR A 166 -18.00 9.92 2.73
CA TYR A 166 -17.55 11.21 3.24
C TYR A 166 -18.65 12.29 3.20
N LEU A 167 -19.49 12.30 2.16
CA LEU A 167 -20.43 13.37 1.91
C LEU A 167 -21.86 12.97 2.31
N ARG A 168 -22.63 13.97 2.75
CA ARG A 168 -24.07 13.85 3.02
C ARG A 168 -24.88 14.49 1.88
N ILE A 169 -24.60 14.06 0.64
CA ILE A 169 -25.28 14.54 -0.57
C ILE A 169 -26.06 13.42 -1.24
N GLU A 170 -26.99 13.77 -2.13
CA GLU A 170 -27.85 12.80 -2.78
C GLU A 170 -27.08 11.87 -3.72
N TYR A 171 -27.47 10.60 -3.74
CA TYR A 171 -26.82 9.57 -4.56
C TYR A 171 -26.89 9.90 -6.06
N GLN A 172 -27.94 10.61 -6.49
CA GLN A 172 -28.09 11.08 -7.86
C GLN A 172 -27.01 12.10 -8.24
N GLU A 173 -26.66 13.03 -7.35
CA GLU A 173 -25.63 14.05 -7.60
C GLU A 173 -24.25 13.41 -7.79
N ILE A 174 -23.91 12.42 -6.94
CA ILE A 174 -22.68 11.64 -7.06
C ILE A 174 -22.61 10.93 -8.42
N ASN A 175 -23.68 10.24 -8.82
CA ASN A 175 -23.71 9.53 -10.10
C ASN A 175 -23.65 10.48 -11.31
N GLN A 176 -24.25 11.66 -11.24
CA GLN A 176 -24.14 12.67 -12.29
C GLN A 176 -22.70 13.17 -12.45
N ALA A 177 -22.00 13.43 -11.34
CA ALA A 177 -20.60 13.84 -11.36
C ALA A 177 -19.69 12.75 -11.94
N ILE A 178 -19.90 11.49 -11.55
CA ILE A 178 -19.14 10.34 -12.07
C ILE A 178 -19.44 10.13 -13.56
N SER A 179 -20.70 10.20 -13.98
CA SER A 179 -21.10 10.08 -15.38
C SER A 179 -20.46 11.18 -16.24
N ALA A 180 -20.47 12.43 -15.77
CA ALA A 180 -19.79 13.53 -16.46
C ALA A 180 -18.27 13.26 -16.57
N TYR A 181 -17.65 12.71 -15.53
CA TYR A 181 -16.23 12.36 -15.54
C TYR A 181 -15.89 11.27 -16.56
N GLN A 182 -16.73 10.22 -16.69
CA GLN A 182 -16.59 9.20 -17.73
C GLN A 182 -16.64 9.80 -19.15
N HIS A 183 -17.38 10.89 -19.34
CA HIS A 183 -17.48 11.63 -20.60
C HIS A 183 -16.43 12.76 -20.72
N ASN A 184 -15.31 12.67 -20.01
CA ASN A 184 -14.20 13.64 -20.02
C ASN A 184 -14.55 15.04 -19.50
N ASN A 185 -15.61 15.18 -18.70
CA ASN A 185 -15.91 16.41 -17.99
C ASN A 185 -15.56 16.28 -16.49
N ASN A 186 -14.35 16.72 -16.14
CA ASN A 186 -13.79 16.53 -14.80
C ASN A 186 -14.31 17.57 -13.79
N LYS A 187 -15.06 18.60 -14.21
CA LYS A 187 -15.44 19.71 -13.34
C LYS A 187 -16.15 19.25 -12.07
N TYR A 188 -17.17 18.40 -12.23
CA TYR A 188 -18.01 17.97 -11.11
C TYR A 188 -17.28 17.02 -10.16
N ILE A 189 -16.47 16.10 -10.69
CA ILE A 189 -15.69 15.17 -9.84
C ILE A 189 -14.62 15.91 -9.04
N ILE A 190 -14.01 16.96 -9.61
CA ILE A 190 -13.04 17.81 -8.92
C ILE A 190 -13.70 18.55 -7.76
N GLU A 191 -14.92 19.08 -7.95
CA GLU A 191 -15.66 19.74 -6.86
C GLU A 191 -16.01 18.74 -5.74
N LEU A 192 -16.37 17.49 -6.06
CA LEU A 192 -16.60 16.48 -5.03
C LEU A 192 -15.30 16.15 -4.26
N PHE A 193 -14.18 15.97 -4.95
CA PHE A 193 -12.89 15.74 -4.29
C PHE A 193 -12.46 16.92 -3.43
N LYS A 194 -12.72 18.16 -3.86
CA LYS A 194 -12.43 19.37 -3.09
C LYS A 194 -13.10 19.37 -1.71
N LEU A 195 -14.30 18.77 -1.60
CA LEU A 195 -15.04 18.67 -0.34
C LEU A 195 -14.45 17.64 0.64
N VAL A 196 -13.71 16.65 0.15
CA VAL A 196 -13.21 15.52 0.96
C VAL A 196 -11.68 15.49 1.11
N LYS A 197 -10.96 16.31 0.33
CA LYS A 197 -9.49 16.27 0.26
C LYS A 197 -8.81 16.44 1.61
N ASP A 198 -9.32 17.34 2.46
CA ASP A 198 -8.65 17.67 3.72
C ASP A 198 -8.71 16.48 4.69
N GLU A 199 -9.83 15.74 4.70
CA GLU A 199 -10.01 14.54 5.53
C GLU A 199 -9.10 13.40 5.04
N MET A 200 -9.05 13.15 3.73
CA MET A 200 -8.18 12.13 3.12
C MET A 200 -6.69 12.43 3.36
N GLU A 201 -6.27 13.68 3.19
CA GLU A 201 -4.90 14.09 3.44
C GLU A 201 -4.52 14.04 4.92
N THR A 202 -5.43 14.43 5.81
CA THR A 202 -5.20 14.36 7.25
C THR A 202 -4.96 12.92 7.67
N GLU A 203 -5.79 11.99 7.19
CA GLU A 203 -5.62 10.56 7.46
C GLU A 203 -4.29 10.04 6.91
N TYR A 204 -3.94 10.34 5.65
CA TYR A 204 -2.67 9.90 5.06
C TYR A 204 -1.44 10.47 5.76
N ARG A 205 -1.51 11.72 6.25
CA ARG A 205 -0.43 12.37 7.01
C ARG A 205 -0.30 11.86 8.44
N SER A 206 -1.38 11.33 9.02
CA SER A 206 -1.38 10.81 10.39
C SER A 206 -0.55 9.53 10.56
N ILE A 207 -0.22 8.86 9.45
CA ILE A 207 0.61 7.65 9.44
C ILE A 207 2.07 8.06 9.24
N GLU A 208 2.88 7.80 10.27
CA GLU A 208 4.32 8.04 10.27
C GLU A 208 5.04 6.88 9.61
N ALA A 209 6.05 7.18 8.79
CA ALA A 209 6.90 6.15 8.19
C ALA A 209 7.71 5.45 9.28
N ASN A 210 7.90 4.15 9.16
CA ASN A 210 8.78 3.39 10.02
C ASN A 210 10.25 3.69 9.65
N PRO A 211 11.01 4.37 10.52
CA PRO A 211 12.39 4.76 10.21
C PRO A 211 13.29 3.55 9.97
N PHE A 212 13.01 2.38 10.58
CA PHE A 212 13.80 1.18 10.34
C PHE A 212 13.66 0.70 8.89
N VAL A 213 12.44 0.65 8.35
CA VAL A 213 12.23 0.17 6.97
C VAL A 213 12.93 1.09 5.97
N ALA A 214 12.77 2.41 6.12
CA ALA A 214 13.42 3.37 5.24
C ALA A 214 14.96 3.25 5.28
N ILE A 215 15.54 3.02 6.45
CA ILE A 215 16.97 2.81 6.64
C ILE A 215 17.43 1.48 6.01
N LEU A 216 16.68 0.39 6.21
CA LEU A 216 17.00 -0.93 5.65
C LEU A 216 17.01 -0.88 4.12
N SER A 217 15.98 -0.31 3.50
CA SER A 217 15.92 -0.12 2.04
C SER A 217 17.08 0.72 1.52
N ALA A 218 17.39 1.83 2.20
CA ALA A 218 18.51 2.69 1.81
C ALA A 218 19.88 1.99 1.95
N ILE A 219 20.04 1.09 2.93
CA ILE A 219 21.24 0.25 3.07
C ILE A 219 21.29 -0.82 1.97
N GLU A 220 20.17 -1.40 1.57
CA GLU A 220 20.15 -2.37 0.49
C GLU A 220 20.67 -1.75 -0.82
N GLU A 221 20.20 -0.54 -1.15
CA GLU A 221 20.60 0.20 -2.34
C GLU A 221 22.04 0.76 -2.26
N ASN A 222 22.38 1.42 -1.15
CA ASN A 222 23.62 2.22 -1.05
C ASN A 222 24.72 1.56 -0.23
N HIS A 223 24.40 0.46 0.45
CA HIS A 223 25.26 -0.33 1.35
C HIS A 223 25.76 0.41 2.60
N PHE A 224 25.49 1.71 2.71
CA PHE A 224 25.88 2.59 3.81
C PHE A 224 24.91 3.78 3.89
N VAL A 225 24.50 4.15 5.10
CA VAL A 225 23.69 5.34 5.38
C VAL A 225 24.19 6.02 6.65
N SER A 226 23.83 7.28 6.85
CA SER A 226 24.23 8.02 8.05
C SER A 226 23.15 8.95 8.61
N SER A 227 23.41 9.53 9.78
CA SER A 227 22.51 10.45 10.46
C SER A 227 22.27 11.77 9.73
N ASN A 228 22.97 12.02 8.62
CA ASN A 228 22.65 13.11 7.70
C ASN A 228 21.33 12.85 6.95
N GLU A 229 21.07 11.59 6.65
CA GLU A 229 19.88 11.13 5.94
C GLU A 229 18.80 10.67 6.94
N PHE A 230 19.23 10.01 8.02
CA PHE A 230 18.33 9.40 9.00
C PHE A 230 18.75 9.75 10.44
N LEU A 231 18.20 10.84 10.97
CA LEU A 231 18.56 11.38 12.29
C LEU A 231 18.46 10.36 13.43
N ASP A 232 17.56 9.38 13.32
CA ASP A 232 17.40 8.28 14.29
C ASP A 232 18.70 7.52 14.56
N LEU A 233 19.61 7.47 13.58
CA LEU A 233 20.91 6.82 13.73
C LEU A 233 21.82 7.50 14.76
N ILE A 234 21.51 8.71 15.24
CA ILE A 234 22.23 9.36 16.36
C ILE A 234 21.96 8.62 17.67
N GLU A 235 20.77 8.05 17.83
CA GLU A 235 20.35 7.40 19.06
C GLU A 235 20.94 5.99 19.18
N ASN A 236 21.47 5.68 20.36
CA ASN A 236 22.19 4.42 20.57
C ASN A 236 21.26 3.21 20.63
N ASP A 237 20.08 3.37 21.24
CA ASP A 237 19.14 2.27 21.35
C ASP A 237 18.50 1.97 20.00
N PHE A 238 18.19 3.00 19.20
CA PHE A 238 17.76 2.84 17.81
C PHE A 238 18.75 2.01 16.98
N ARG A 239 20.05 2.32 17.05
CA ARG A 239 21.09 1.56 16.37
C ARG A 239 21.14 0.09 16.78
N LYS A 240 21.00 -0.20 18.08
CA LYS A 240 20.98 -1.59 18.58
C LYS A 240 19.74 -2.34 18.10
N ASP A 241 18.61 -1.67 18.01
CA ASP A 241 17.37 -2.27 17.51
C ASP A 241 17.53 -2.57 16.01
N LEU A 242 18.14 -1.67 15.24
CA LEU A 242 18.43 -1.88 13.82
C LEU A 242 19.35 -3.11 13.58
N GLU A 243 20.39 -3.31 14.39
CA GLU A 243 21.27 -4.50 14.30
C GLU A 243 20.55 -5.82 14.60
N GLN A 244 19.45 -5.78 15.35
CA GLN A 244 18.64 -6.97 15.65
C GLN A 244 17.70 -7.34 14.51
N LEU A 245 17.34 -6.39 13.65
CA LEU A 245 16.44 -6.61 12.52
C LEU A 245 17.12 -7.37 11.38
N ASP A 246 18.41 -7.11 11.13
CA ASP A 246 19.19 -7.82 10.12
C ASP A 246 20.62 -8.08 10.62
N THR A 247 20.98 -9.36 10.70
CA THR A 247 22.31 -9.81 11.12
C THR A 247 23.44 -9.33 10.20
N ASN A 248 23.15 -8.92 8.97
CA ASN A 248 24.13 -8.38 8.02
C ASN A 248 24.42 -6.89 8.22
N ILE A 249 23.67 -6.22 9.09
CA ILE A 249 23.86 -4.81 9.36
C ILE A 249 24.74 -4.64 10.61
N GLU A 250 25.72 -3.76 10.49
CA GLU A 250 26.45 -3.22 11.64
C GLU A 250 26.21 -1.71 11.71
N THR A 251 26.24 -1.20 12.94
CA THR A 251 26.08 0.22 13.22
C THR A 251 27.23 0.74 14.06
N CYS A 252 27.45 2.04 14.00
CA CYS A 252 28.43 2.71 14.86
C CYS A 252 28.10 4.19 14.95
N ALA A 253 28.69 4.86 15.94
CA ALA A 253 28.71 6.31 16.01
C ALA A 253 30.14 6.80 16.08
N TYR A 254 30.38 7.96 15.47
CA TYR A 254 31.65 8.67 15.54
C TYR A 254 31.39 10.08 16.05
N PHE A 255 32.20 10.52 17.01
CA PHE A 255 32.13 11.87 17.56
C PHE A 255 33.45 12.58 17.30
N ASP A 256 33.38 13.77 16.71
CA ASP A 256 34.53 14.63 16.47
C ASP A 256 34.08 16.09 16.37
N PHE A 257 34.95 17.02 16.75
CA PHE A 257 34.68 18.47 16.71
C PHE A 257 33.32 18.93 17.32
N GLY A 258 32.83 18.25 18.36
CA GLY A 258 31.56 18.60 19.01
C GLY A 258 30.31 18.11 18.27
N LYS A 259 30.45 17.33 17.19
CA LYS A 259 29.36 16.74 16.42
C LYS A 259 29.41 15.21 16.46
N THR A 260 28.25 14.58 16.51
CA THR A 260 28.09 13.12 16.41
C THR A 260 27.53 12.76 15.05
N ILE A 261 28.11 11.74 14.42
CA ILE A 261 27.52 11.07 13.25
C ILE A 261 27.24 9.61 13.59
N GLY A 262 25.97 9.23 13.51
CA GLY A 262 25.54 7.83 13.55
C GLY A 262 25.53 7.26 12.14
N TYR A 263 25.89 5.99 11.96
CA TYR A 263 25.88 5.35 10.65
C TYR A 263 25.65 3.84 10.75
N ALA A 264 25.10 3.29 9.67
CA ALA A 264 24.80 1.88 9.51
C ALA A 264 25.28 1.41 8.14
N TRP A 265 25.74 0.16 8.03
CA TRP A 265 26.21 -0.39 6.77
C TRP A 265 25.99 -1.90 6.67
N ASN A 266 25.89 -2.40 5.45
CA ASN A 266 25.88 -3.84 5.18
C ASN A 266 27.33 -4.37 5.26
N LYS A 267 27.60 -5.24 6.25
CA LYS A 267 28.94 -5.75 6.56
C LYS A 267 29.48 -6.74 5.53
N GLU A 268 28.62 -7.32 4.71
CA GLU A 268 29.03 -8.18 3.58
C GLU A 268 29.52 -7.37 2.38
N LYS A 269 29.05 -6.11 2.26
CA LYS A 269 29.39 -5.22 1.13
C LYS A 269 30.48 -4.22 1.48
N ILE A 270 30.49 -3.70 2.71
CA ILE A 270 31.42 -2.66 3.16
C ILE A 270 32.10 -3.10 4.46
N THR A 271 33.42 -2.99 4.51
CA THR A 271 34.16 -3.27 5.74
C THR A 271 34.00 -2.15 6.77
N LYS A 272 34.09 -2.48 8.05
CA LYS A 272 34.05 -1.49 9.15
C LYS A 272 35.02 -0.31 8.97
N LYS A 273 36.22 -0.56 8.44
CA LYS A 273 37.22 0.50 8.15
C LYS A 273 36.73 1.46 7.06
N GLN A 274 36.11 0.94 6.00
CA GLN A 274 35.55 1.76 4.92
C GLN A 274 34.35 2.57 5.42
N ALA A 275 33.44 1.96 6.19
CA ALA A 275 32.31 2.66 6.80
C ALA A 275 32.76 3.81 7.71
N GLN A 276 33.73 3.55 8.59
CA GLN A 276 34.37 4.58 9.43
C GLN A 276 34.99 5.71 8.61
N SER A 277 35.69 5.38 7.52
CA SER A 277 36.28 6.38 6.63
C SER A 277 35.22 7.27 5.98
N ARG A 278 34.10 6.69 5.51
CA ARG A 278 32.98 7.44 4.94
C ARG A 278 32.35 8.39 5.96
N ALA A 279 32.03 7.88 7.16
CA ALA A 279 31.45 8.70 8.23
C ALA A 279 32.34 9.89 8.61
N ARG A 280 33.67 9.69 8.69
CA ARG A 280 34.63 10.78 8.93
C ARG A 280 34.63 11.81 7.81
N THR A 281 34.61 11.38 6.55
CA THR A 281 34.57 12.29 5.40
C THR A 281 33.30 13.14 5.43
N ILE A 282 32.14 12.56 5.74
CA ILE A 282 30.88 13.30 5.86
C ILE A 282 31.01 14.40 6.92
N LEU A 283 31.45 14.03 8.13
CA LEU A 283 31.59 14.97 9.24
C LEU A 283 32.54 16.13 8.91
N LEU A 284 33.65 15.86 8.23
CA LEU A 284 34.62 16.87 7.79
C LEU A 284 34.02 17.87 6.78
N LEU A 285 33.18 17.38 5.86
CA LEU A 285 32.54 18.22 4.84
C LEU A 285 31.48 19.15 5.43
N GLU A 286 30.82 18.77 6.52
CA GLU A 286 29.85 19.62 7.22
C GLU A 286 30.45 20.66 8.18
N THR A 287 31.74 20.56 8.45
CA THR A 287 32.48 21.49 9.32
C THR A 287 33.22 22.58 8.55
N ARG A 288 33.13 22.59 7.22
CA ARG A 288 33.66 23.63 6.33
C ARG A 288 32.57 24.57 5.86
#